data_AF-A0A0G1F549-F1
#
_entry.id   AF-A0A0G1F549-F1
#
_cell.length_a   1.000
_cell.length_b   1.000
_cell.length_c   1.000
_cell.angle_alpha   90.00
_cell.angle_beta   90.00
_cell.angle_gamma   90.00
#
_symmetry.space_group_name_H-M   'P 1'
#
loop_
_entity.id
_entity.type
_entity.pdbx_description
1 polymer ?
#
loop_
_entity_poly.entity_id
_entity_poly.type
_entity_poly.pdbx_seq_one_letter_code
_entity_poly.pdbx_strand_id
1 'polypeptide(L)'
;CYVLNIKYAVSFGLLAGVLNMVPIIGPVAVGAAVAILVAATSWTKAMFFIIAFIIIQQIEGYILSPVLTKKFIGLPPVLVLISVMVGAKLWGFMGALLAIPVAGILFEFVRDFLKKRKEEKEQATVL
;
A
#
# COMPACT_ATOMS: atom_id res chain seq x y z
N CYS A 1 -4.84 -16.25 15.04
CA CYS A 1 -5.44 -16.27 16.40
C CYS A 1 -6.19 -17.55 16.75
N TYR A 2 -7.07 -18.08 15.88
CA TYR A 2 -7.85 -19.31 16.18
C TYR A 2 -6.96 -20.54 16.42
N VAL A 3 -5.94 -20.74 15.57
CA VAL A 3 -4.97 -21.85 15.68
C VAL A 3 -4.15 -21.80 16.99
N LEU A 4 -3.95 -20.61 17.57
CA LEU A 4 -3.18 -20.43 18.82
C LEU A 4 -4.05 -20.52 20.09
N ASN A 5 -5.34 -20.84 19.94
CA ASN A 5 -6.31 -20.93 21.04
C ASN A 5 -6.35 -19.64 21.89
N ILE A 6 -6.33 -18.49 21.20
CA ILE A 6 -6.43 -17.16 21.82
C ILE A 6 -7.92 -16.83 22.02
N LYS A 7 -8.30 -16.49 23.26
CA LYS A 7 -9.67 -16.09 23.59
C LYS A 7 -10.07 -14.86 22.77
N TYR A 8 -11.30 -14.84 22.25
CA TYR A 8 -11.83 -13.76 21.39
C TYR A 8 -11.11 -13.57 20.04
N ALA A 9 -10.49 -14.64 19.51
CA ALA A 9 -9.81 -14.61 18.21
C ALA A 9 -10.66 -14.04 17.06
N VAL A 10 -11.97 -14.32 17.04
CA VAL A 10 -12.90 -13.83 16.02
C VAL A 10 -13.11 -12.32 16.14
N SER A 11 -13.31 -11.82 17.36
CA SER A 11 -13.49 -10.39 17.63
C SER A 11 -12.24 -9.58 17.24
N PHE A 12 -11.04 -10.07 17.57
CA PHE A 12 -9.79 -9.43 17.17
C PHE A 12 -9.54 -9.50 15.66
N GLY A 13 -9.93 -10.59 15.01
CA GLY A 13 -9.86 -10.70 13.55
C GLY A 13 -10.77 -9.68 12.86
N LEU A 14 -11.97 -9.46 13.40
CA LEU A 14 -12.91 -8.47 12.87
C LEU A 14 -12.37 -7.04 13.05
N LEU A 15 -11.85 -6.73 14.23
CA LEU A 15 -11.20 -5.44 14.51
C LEU A 15 -9.98 -5.22 13.61
N ALA A 16 -9.13 -6.23 13.44
CA ALA A 16 -7.99 -6.16 12.52
C ALA A 16 -8.46 -5.85 11.09
N GLY A 17 -9.52 -6.51 10.62
CA GLY A 17 -10.07 -6.27 9.28
C GLY A 17 -10.58 -4.84 9.09
N VAL A 18 -11.31 -4.30 10.06
CA VAL A 18 -11.80 -2.90 10.01
C VAL A 18 -10.65 -1.91 10.05
N LEU A 19 -9.70 -2.10 10.97
CA LEU A 19 -8.58 -1.17 11.12
C LEU A 19 -7.59 -1.25 9.96
N ASN A 20 -7.53 -2.34 9.19
CA ASN A 20 -6.65 -2.44 8.03
C ASN A 20 -7.07 -1.53 6.85
N MET A 21 -8.18 -0.80 6.98
CA MET A 21 -8.54 0.29 6.06
C MET A 21 -7.52 1.44 6.10
N VAL A 22 -6.79 1.62 7.21
CA VAL A 22 -5.61 2.49 7.31
C VAL A 22 -4.36 1.60 7.37
N PRO A 23 -3.68 1.38 6.23
CA PRO A 23 -2.51 0.51 6.17
C PRO A 23 -1.45 0.96 7.19
N ILE A 24 -0.70 0.00 7.72
CA ILE A 24 0.31 0.17 8.79
C ILE A 24 -0.29 0.46 10.17
N ILE A 25 -1.09 1.52 10.34
CA ILE A 25 -1.58 1.95 11.67
C ILE A 25 -2.50 0.89 12.27
N GLY A 26 -3.45 0.40 11.48
CA GLY A 26 -4.43 -0.56 11.94
C GLY A 26 -3.83 -1.88 12.40
N PRO A 27 -3.04 -2.55 11.55
CA PRO A 27 -2.42 -3.81 11.93
C PRO A 27 -1.48 -3.68 13.13
N VAL A 28 -0.68 -2.60 13.22
CA VAL A 28 0.23 -2.37 14.35
C VAL A 28 -0.55 -2.17 15.65
N ALA A 29 -1.60 -1.34 15.65
CA ALA A 29 -2.41 -1.08 16.84
C ALA A 29 -3.12 -2.35 17.35
N VAL A 30 -3.75 -3.11 16.43
CA VAL A 30 -4.43 -4.36 16.80
C VAL A 30 -3.43 -5.45 17.20
N GLY A 31 -2.31 -5.56 16.49
CA GLY A 31 -1.22 -6.48 16.82
C GLY A 31 -0.66 -6.23 18.22
N ALA A 32 -0.42 -4.97 18.58
CA ALA A 32 0.04 -4.57 19.90
C ALA A 32 -1.00 -4.91 20.99
N ALA A 33 -2.26 -4.57 20.78
CA ALA A 33 -3.34 -4.87 21.72
C ALA A 33 -3.49 -6.38 21.96
N VAL A 34 -3.48 -7.18 20.89
CA VAL A 34 -3.55 -8.65 21.00
C VAL A 34 -2.31 -9.23 21.67
N ALA A 35 -1.12 -8.73 21.36
CA ALA A 35 0.13 -9.19 21.98
C ALA A 35 0.12 -8.98 23.50
N ILE A 36 -0.31 -7.78 23.96
CA ILE A 36 -0.42 -7.46 25.40
C ILE A 36 -1.42 -8.39 26.10
N LEU A 37 -2.60 -8.58 25.51
CA LEU A 37 -3.65 -9.42 26.09
C LEU A 37 -3.27 -10.90 26.14
N VAL A 38 -2.57 -11.41 25.12
CA VAL A 38 -2.07 -12.78 25.12
C VAL A 38 -0.92 -12.96 26.11
N ALA A 39 -0.01 -11.98 26.22
CA ALA A 39 1.09 -12.00 27.18
C ALA A 39 0.60 -12.05 28.63
N ALA A 40 -0.54 -11.40 28.94
CA ALA A 40 -1.17 -11.47 30.25
C ALA A 40 -1.69 -12.87 30.62
N THR A 41 -1.88 -13.76 29.64
CA THR A 41 -2.37 -15.14 29.88
C THR A 41 -1.28 -16.20 29.78
N SER A 42 -0.34 -16.06 28.85
CA SER A 42 0.77 -16.99 28.66
C SER A 42 1.86 -16.36 27.81
N TRP A 43 3.05 -16.25 28.38
CA TRP A 43 4.22 -15.69 27.69
C TRP A 43 4.60 -16.49 26.44
N THR A 44 4.51 -17.82 26.51
CA THR A 44 4.80 -18.72 25.39
C THR A 44 3.87 -18.46 24.21
N LYS A 45 2.56 -18.32 24.45
CA LYS A 45 1.58 -18.03 23.38
C LYS A 45 1.78 -16.65 22.77
N ALA A 46 2.18 -15.67 23.57
CA ALA A 46 2.44 -14.31 23.10
C ALA A 46 3.65 -14.28 22.16
N MET A 47 4.70 -15.02 22.49
CA MET A 47 5.90 -15.14 21.66
C MET A 47 5.59 -15.79 20.30
N PHE A 48 4.81 -16.88 20.28
CA PHE A 48 4.33 -17.48 19.04
C PHE A 48 3.43 -16.54 18.23
N PHE A 49 2.55 -15.78 18.89
CA PHE A 49 1.72 -14.79 18.22
C PHE A 49 2.54 -13.69 17.57
N ILE A 50 3.51 -13.10 18.28
CA ILE A 50 4.37 -12.03 17.76
C ILE A 50 5.16 -12.52 16.54
N ILE A 51 5.75 -13.72 16.60
CA ILE A 51 6.48 -14.29 15.47
C ILE A 51 5.56 -14.46 14.26
N ALA A 52 4.38 -15.08 14.46
CA ALA A 52 3.41 -15.27 13.39
C ALA A 52 2.91 -13.93 12.83
N PHE A 53 2.67 -12.95 13.70
CA PHE A 53 2.22 -11.61 13.32
C PHE A 53 3.27 -10.90 12.46
N ILE A 54 4.54 -10.93 12.86
CA ILE A 54 5.64 -10.36 12.07
C ILE A 54 5.72 -11.02 10.69
N ILE A 55 5.64 -12.36 10.61
CA ILE A 55 5.67 -13.07 9.32
C ILE A 55 4.51 -12.61 8.41
N ILE A 56 3.30 -12.49 8.96
CA ILE A 56 2.13 -12.00 8.20
C ILE A 56 2.37 -10.57 7.72
N GLN A 57 2.88 -9.68 8.57
CA GLN A 57 3.19 -8.30 8.18
C GLN A 57 4.26 -8.21 7.09
N GLN A 58 5.27 -9.08 7.14
CA GLN A 58 6.29 -9.15 6.10
C GLN A 58 5.67 -9.59 4.76
N ILE A 59 4.81 -10.62 4.76
CA ILE A 59 4.09 -11.03 3.55
C ILE A 59 3.22 -9.89 3.01
N GLU A 60 2.51 -9.20 3.91
CA GLU A 60 1.65 -8.08 3.56
C GLU A 60 2.45 -6.94 2.91
N GLY A 61 3.57 -6.55 3.53
CA GLY A 61 4.43 -5.46 3.08
C GLY A 61 5.24 -5.77 1.83
N TYR A 62 5.81 -6.98 1.70
CA TYR A 62 6.72 -7.32 0.60
C TYR A 62 6.05 -7.98 -0.61
N ILE A 63 4.88 -8.60 -0.44
CA ILE A 63 4.21 -9.33 -1.52
C ILE A 63 2.86 -8.69 -1.84
N LEU A 64 1.97 -8.58 -0.86
CA LEU A 64 0.62 -8.06 -1.10
C LEU A 64 0.65 -6.60 -1.54
N SER A 65 1.39 -5.75 -0.82
CA SER A 65 1.50 -4.33 -1.14
C SER A 65 1.97 -4.07 -2.58
N PRO A 66 3.08 -4.65 -3.08
CA PRO A 66 3.47 -4.46 -4.48
C PRO A 66 2.54 -5.17 -5.47
N VAL A 67 1.91 -6.29 -5.13
CA VAL A 67 0.93 -6.93 -6.02
C VAL A 67 -0.33 -6.08 -6.20
N LEU A 68 -0.81 -5.46 -5.12
CA LEU A 68 -1.94 -4.52 -5.15
C LEU A 68 -1.56 -3.20 -5.83
N THR A 69 -0.32 -2.74 -5.66
CA THR A 69 0.17 -1.43 -6.16
C THR A 69 0.86 -1.54 -7.54
N LYS A 70 0.96 -2.74 -8.12
CA LYS A 70 1.74 -3.05 -9.34
C LYS A 70 1.37 -2.22 -10.57
N LYS A 71 0.23 -1.52 -10.56
CA LYS A 71 -0.28 -0.73 -11.68
C LYS A 71 0.16 0.74 -11.69
N PHE A 72 0.76 1.26 -10.62
CA PHE A 72 0.85 2.73 -10.41
C PHE A 72 2.21 3.39 -10.67
N ILE A 73 3.30 2.65 -10.94
CA ILE A 73 4.66 3.23 -10.90
C ILE A 73 5.35 3.13 -12.27
N GLY A 74 4.66 3.58 -13.31
CA GLY A 74 5.22 3.69 -14.66
C GLY A 74 5.94 5.01 -14.95
N LEU A 75 6.06 5.90 -13.96
CA LEU A 75 6.57 7.25 -14.18
C LEU A 75 8.10 7.27 -14.31
N PRO A 76 8.64 7.87 -15.39
CA PRO A 76 10.07 8.14 -15.50
C PRO A 76 10.56 8.99 -14.32
N PRO A 77 11.70 8.64 -13.67
CA PRO A 77 12.24 9.40 -12.53
C PRO A 77 12.47 10.89 -12.82
N VAL A 78 12.79 11.22 -14.08
CA VAL A 78 12.97 12.60 -14.55
C VAL A 78 11.68 13.42 -14.43
N LEU A 79 10.51 12.83 -14.75
CA LEU A 79 9.22 13.51 -14.63
C LEU A 79 8.86 13.79 -13.16
N VAL A 80 9.23 12.88 -12.26
CA VAL A 80 9.05 13.06 -10.81
C VAL A 80 9.93 14.21 -10.29
N LEU A 81 11.18 14.28 -10.72
CA LEU A 81 12.08 15.39 -10.37
C LEU A 81 11.54 16.73 -10.85
N ILE A 82 11.14 16.81 -12.13
CA ILE A 82 10.59 18.04 -12.71
C ILE A 82 9.29 18.44 -11.99
N SER A 83 8.39 17.50 -11.73
CA SER A 83 7.12 17.80 -11.06
C SER A 83 7.36 18.30 -9.64
N VAL A 84 8.24 17.67 -8.87
CA VAL A 84 8.59 18.10 -7.50
C VAL A 84 9.21 19.50 -7.52
N MET A 85 10.12 19.80 -8.45
CA MET A 85 10.70 21.15 -8.57
C MET A 85 9.65 22.21 -8.90
N VAL A 86 8.72 21.91 -9.82
CA VAL A 86 7.63 22.82 -10.20
C VAL A 86 6.66 23.01 -9.03
N GLY A 87 6.23 21.92 -8.39
CA GLY A 87 5.34 21.97 -7.23
C GLY A 87 5.95 22.70 -6.05
N ALA A 88 7.24 22.46 -5.78
CA ALA A 88 8.00 23.17 -4.76
C ALA A 88 8.02 24.69 -5.02
N LYS A 89 8.19 25.10 -6.27
CA LYS A 89 8.19 26.52 -6.63
C LYS A 89 6.80 27.17 -6.51
N LEU A 90 5.72 26.42 -6.77
CA LEU A 90 4.35 26.93 -6.72
C LEU A 90 3.83 27.08 -5.28
N TRP A 91 4.04 26.08 -4.43
CA TRP A 91 3.43 26.03 -3.09
C TRP A 91 4.36 25.46 -2.01
N GLY A 92 5.68 25.54 -2.23
CA GLY A 92 6.67 25.04 -1.27
C GLY A 92 6.52 23.54 -1.03
N PHE A 93 6.68 23.12 0.23
CA PHE A 93 6.62 21.72 0.61
C PHE A 93 5.29 21.03 0.23
N MET A 94 4.15 21.72 0.39
CA MET A 94 2.85 21.14 0.05
C MET A 94 2.69 20.94 -1.46
N GLY A 95 3.21 21.86 -2.27
CA GLY A 95 3.22 21.70 -3.72
C GLY A 95 4.14 20.58 -4.17
N ALA A 96 5.30 20.39 -3.53
CA ALA A 96 6.20 19.26 -3.79
C ALA A 96 5.53 17.91 -3.47
N LEU A 97 4.80 17.82 -2.36
CA LEU A 97 4.08 16.62 -1.93
C LEU A 97 2.97 16.24 -2.94
N LEU A 98 2.18 17.23 -3.37
CA LEU A 98 1.08 17.03 -4.32
C LEU A 98 1.54 16.85 -5.78
N ALA A 99 2.75 17.30 -6.12
CA ALA A 99 3.25 17.22 -7.48
C ALA A 99 3.40 15.78 -8.01
N ILE A 100 3.78 14.85 -7.13
CA ILE A 100 3.99 13.44 -7.50
C ILE A 100 2.69 12.78 -7.96
N PRO A 101 1.59 12.76 -7.16
CA PRO A 101 0.33 12.13 -7.59
C PRO A 101 -0.27 12.85 -8.80
N VAL A 102 -0.21 14.18 -8.87
CA VAL A 102 -0.73 14.94 -10.02
C VAL A 102 0.02 14.61 -11.31
N ALA A 103 1.36 14.60 -11.27
CA ALA A 103 2.17 14.18 -12.41
C ALA A 103 1.89 12.73 -12.79
N GLY A 104 1.66 11.86 -11.80
CA GLY A 104 1.25 10.48 -11.99
C GLY A 104 -0.01 10.34 -12.84
N ILE A 105 -1.06 11.05 -12.44
CA ILE A 105 -2.35 11.05 -13.13
C ILE A 105 -2.22 11.61 -14.55
N LEU A 106 -1.52 12.73 -14.72
CA LEU A 106 -1.31 13.35 -16.03
C LEU A 106 -0.51 12.44 -16.98
N PHE A 107 0.57 11.83 -16.48
CA PHE A 107 1.39 10.93 -17.27
C PHE A 107 0.60 9.70 -17.74
N GLU A 108 -0.17 9.08 -16.85
CA GLU A 108 -0.99 7.93 -17.20
C GLU A 108 -2.06 8.29 -18.23
N PHE A 109 -2.74 9.42 -18.05
CA PHE A 109 -3.76 9.89 -18.99
C PHE A 109 -3.19 10.14 -20.40
N VAL A 110 -2.04 10.81 -20.48
CA VAL A 110 -1.36 11.05 -21.78
C VAL A 110 -0.88 9.74 -22.39
N ARG A 111 -0.32 8.83 -21.59
CA ARG A 111 0.15 7.53 -22.06
C ARG A 111 -0.98 6.70 -22.66
N ASP A 112 -2.12 6.64 -21.98
CA ASP A 112 -3.31 5.93 -22.46
C ASP A 112 -3.86 6.56 -23.75
N PHE A 113 -3.90 7.89 -23.83
CA PHE A 113 -4.35 8.60 -25.04
C PHE A 113 -3.43 8.35 -26.24
N LEU A 114 -2.11 8.41 -26.04
CA LEU A 114 -1.11 8.16 -27.08
C LEU A 114 -1.13 6.70 -27.54
N LYS A 115 -1.31 5.75 -26.61
CA LYS A 115 -1.39 4.32 -26.93
C LYS A 115 -2.58 4.04 -27.84
N LYS A 116 -3.76 4.58 -27.51
CA LYS A 116 -4.97 4.46 -28.34
C LYS A 116 -4.78 4.99 -29.76
N ARG A 117 -4.14 6.15 -29.91
CA ARG A 117 -3.85 6.75 -31.23
C ARG A 117 -2.86 5.92 -32.06
N LYS A 118 -1.91 5.25 -31.42
CA LYS A 118 -0.93 4.41 -32.11
C LYS A 118 -1.61 3.16 -32.68
N GLU A 119 -2.50 2.53 -31.90
CA GLU A 119 -3.30 1.38 -32.31
C GLU A 119 -4.22 1.71 -33.50
N GLU A 120 -4.86 2.88 -33.51
CA GLU A 120 -5.69 3.36 -34.64
C GLU A 120 -4.89 3.56 -35.94
N LYS A 121 -3.66 4.10 -35.85
CA LYS A 121 -2.80 4.31 -37.02
C LYS A 121 -2.27 3.00 -37.61
N GLU A 122 -1.96 2.04 -36.76
CA GLU A 122 -1.42 0.75 -37.18
C GLU A 122 -2.49 -0.09 -37.90
N GLN A 123 -3.75 -0.04 -37.43
CA GLN A 123 -4.89 -0.64 -38.13
C GLN A 123 -5.17 0.00 -39.50
N ALA A 124 -5.01 1.32 -39.63
CA ALA A 124 -5.19 2.03 -40.89
C ALA A 124 -4.06 1.81 -41.92
N THR A 125 -2.89 1.31 -41.48
CA THR A 125 -1.74 1.03 -42.36
C THR A 125 -1.77 -0.40 -42.92
N VAL A 126 -2.56 -1.29 -42.30
CA VAL A 126 -2.68 -2.71 -42.68
C VAL A 126 -3.85 -2.95 -43.66
N LEU A 127 -4.68 -1.92 -43.92
CA LEU A 127 -5.74 -1.89 -44.94
C LEU A 127 -5.26 -1.19 -46.22
#